data_AF-A0A7Y9XC43-F1
#
_entry.id   AF-A0A7Y9XC43-F1
#
_cell.length_a   1.000
_cell.length_b   1.000
_cell.length_c   1.000
_cell.angle_alpha   90.00
_cell.angle_beta   90.00
_cell.angle_gamma   90.00
#
_symmetry.space_group_name_H-M   'P 1'
#
loop_
_entity.id
_entity.type
_entity.pdbx_description
1 polymer ?
#
loop_
_entity_poly.entity_id
_entity_poly.type
_entity_poly.pdbx_seq_one_letter_code
_entity_poly.pdbx_strand_id
1 'polypeptide(L)'
;MLADGTRVGVDGADGDRPTVLAQFSPLHGPLKSAQRNKVIADAFKLVWLRDRHFPDARALLVLGEPLAKLFGRGAWLPAAFAAHGITVVVADDQHRIRALDIST
;
A
#
# COMPACT_ATOMS: atom_id res chain seq x y z
N MET A 1 18.77 -1.83 -2.27
CA MET A 1 19.12 -2.60 -3.49
C MET A 1 19.00 -4.07 -3.11
N LEU A 2 18.44 -4.90 -4.00
CA LEU A 2 18.25 -6.33 -3.75
C LEU A 2 19.51 -7.12 -4.13
N ALA A 3 19.58 -8.38 -3.69
CA ALA A 3 20.76 -9.24 -3.91
C ALA A 3 21.05 -9.50 -5.40
N ASP A 4 20.03 -9.43 -6.26
CA ASP A 4 20.14 -9.57 -7.72
C ASP A 4 20.51 -8.26 -8.44
N GLY A 5 20.78 -7.19 -7.69
CA GLY A 5 21.08 -5.86 -8.23
C GLY A 5 19.84 -5.02 -8.56
N THR A 6 18.62 -5.57 -8.42
CA THR A 6 17.39 -4.82 -8.66
C THR A 6 17.26 -3.66 -7.67
N ARG A 7 16.87 -2.49 -8.20
CA ARG A 7 16.62 -1.29 -7.41
C ARG A 7 15.12 -1.05 -7.29
N VAL A 8 14.63 -1.08 -6.06
CA VAL A 8 13.24 -0.78 -5.72
C VAL A 8 13.24 0.21 -4.56
N GLY A 9 12.44 1.26 -4.70
CA GLY A 9 12.18 2.22 -3.64
C GLY A 9 10.93 1.83 -2.86
N VAL A 10 11.07 1.80 -1.54
CA VAL A 10 9.95 1.81 -0.59
C VAL A 10 10.07 3.06 0.29
N ASP A 11 8.94 3.59 0.70
CA ASP A 11 8.87 4.79 1.52
C ASP A 11 9.12 4.47 3.01
N GLY A 12 8.91 3.22 3.42
CA GLY A 12 9.24 2.76 4.78
C GLY A 12 9.55 1.26 4.87
N ALA A 13 10.47 0.92 5.76
CA ALA A 13 10.84 -0.42 6.17
C ALA A 13 11.27 -0.38 7.65
N ASP A 14 10.96 -1.41 8.42
CA ASP A 14 11.25 -1.49 9.87
C ASP A 14 12.66 -1.99 10.20
N GLY A 15 13.49 -2.31 9.20
CA GLY A 15 14.89 -2.68 9.36
C GLY A 15 15.49 -3.31 8.10
N ASP A 16 16.71 -3.86 8.22
CA ASP A 16 17.44 -4.50 7.11
C ASP A 16 16.81 -5.82 6.63
N ARG A 17 16.15 -6.53 7.55
CA ARG A 17 15.28 -7.68 7.27
C ARG A 17 13.85 -7.28 7.62
N PRO A 18 13.17 -6.52 6.75
CA PRO A 18 11.92 -5.89 7.11
C PRO A 18 10.82 -6.93 7.36
N THR A 19 10.05 -6.71 8.42
CA THR A 19 8.76 -7.37 8.65
C THR A 19 7.59 -6.50 8.18
N VAL A 20 7.86 -5.25 7.83
CA VAL A 20 6.90 -4.31 7.25
C VAL A 20 7.54 -3.60 6.06
N LEU A 21 6.84 -3.56 4.94
CA LEU A 21 7.17 -2.75 3.78
C LEU A 21 6.04 -1.77 3.52
N ALA A 22 6.34 -0.47 3.53
CA ALA A 22 5.35 0.58 3.44
C ALA A 22 5.48 1.44 2.18
N GLN A 23 4.34 1.79 1.59
CA GLN A 23 4.22 2.88 0.61
C GLN A 23 3.22 3.92 1.11
N PHE A 24 3.58 5.19 0.95
CA PHE A 24 2.74 6.32 1.31
C PHE A 24 2.21 6.98 0.04
N SER A 25 0.90 7.11 -0.05
CA SER A 25 0.20 7.86 -1.08
C SER A 25 -0.58 8.98 -0.41
N PRO A 26 0.07 10.08 -0.02
CA PRO A 26 -0.64 11.27 0.43
C PRO A 26 -1.45 11.84 -0.73
N LEU A 27 -2.63 12.37 -0.43
CA LEU A 27 -3.42 13.09 -1.42
C LEU A 27 -4.06 14.31 -0.78
N HIS A 28 -3.68 15.48 -1.26
CA HIS A 28 -4.36 16.73 -0.99
C HIS A 28 -5.18 17.10 -2.24
N GLY A 29 -6.47 17.40 -2.06
CA GLY A 29 -7.36 17.79 -3.15
C GLY A 29 -8.03 16.62 -3.89
N PRO A 30 -8.54 16.86 -5.11
CA PRO A 30 -9.41 15.90 -5.80
C PRO A 30 -8.67 14.67 -6.31
N LEU A 31 -9.35 13.52 -6.21
CA LEU A 31 -8.87 12.24 -6.72
C LEU A 31 -8.86 12.23 -8.26
N LYS A 32 -7.68 11.97 -8.84
CA LYS A 32 -7.48 11.80 -10.29
C LYS A 32 -7.12 10.35 -10.62
N SER A 33 -7.41 9.90 -11.84
CA SER A 33 -7.08 8.55 -12.31
C SER A 33 -5.60 8.18 -12.14
N ALA A 34 -4.69 9.14 -12.31
CA ALA A 34 -3.25 8.94 -12.09
C ALA A 34 -2.93 8.52 -10.65
N GLN A 35 -3.64 9.06 -9.65
CA GLN A 35 -3.43 8.71 -8.25
C GLN A 35 -3.95 7.32 -7.92
N ARG A 36 -5.11 6.95 -8.46
CA ARG A 36 -5.60 5.56 -8.39
C ARG A 36 -4.59 4.58 -8.99
N ASN A 37 -4.08 4.89 -10.18
CA ASN A 37 -3.12 4.01 -10.85
C ASN A 37 -1.80 3.91 -10.08
N LYS A 38 -1.34 5.00 -9.46
CA LYS A 38 -0.19 4.99 -8.55
C LYS A 38 -0.44 4.08 -7.34
N VAL A 39 -1.59 4.22 -6.68
CA VAL A 39 -1.98 3.35 -5.55
C VAL A 39 -1.94 1.87 -5.92
N ILE A 40 -2.48 1.51 -7.08
CA ILE A 40 -2.46 0.13 -7.58
C ILE A 40 -1.02 -0.34 -7.83
N ALA A 41 -0.22 0.47 -8.54
CA ALA A 41 1.17 0.12 -8.85
C ALA A 41 2.01 -0.03 -7.58
N ASP A 42 1.87 0.88 -6.62
CA ASP A 42 2.61 0.84 -5.35
C ASP A 42 2.21 -0.38 -4.50
N ALA A 43 0.92 -0.74 -4.46
CA ALA A 43 0.46 -1.93 -3.76
C ALA A 43 1.03 -3.22 -4.35
N PHE A 44 0.94 -3.40 -5.68
CA PHE A 44 1.46 -4.61 -6.32
C PHE A 44 2.99 -4.66 -6.36
N LYS A 45 3.67 -3.51 -6.34
CA LYS A 45 5.12 -3.43 -6.11
C LYS A 45 5.50 -4.00 -4.75
N LEU A 46 4.76 -3.65 -3.69
CA LEU A 46 4.98 -4.19 -2.34
C LEU A 46 4.73 -5.70 -2.28
N VAL A 47 3.67 -6.19 -2.94
CA VAL A 47 3.36 -7.62 -3.04
C VAL A 47 4.50 -8.38 -3.70
N TRP A 48 4.95 -7.93 -4.88
CA TRP A 48 6.08 -8.55 -5.57
C TRP A 48 7.34 -8.56 -4.71
N LEU A 49 7.65 -7.43 -4.04
CA LEU A 49 8.82 -7.30 -3.20
C LEU A 49 8.78 -8.25 -1.99
N ARG A 50 7.64 -8.33 -1.31
CA ARG A 50 7.39 -9.28 -0.22
C ARG A 50 7.57 -10.71 -0.72
N ASP A 51 6.79 -11.11 -1.73
CA ASP A 51 6.73 -12.51 -2.17
C ASP A 51 8.09 -13.02 -2.67
N ARG A 52 8.89 -12.14 -3.28
CA ARG A 52 10.16 -12.53 -3.89
C ARG A 52 11.36 -12.42 -2.96
N HIS A 53 11.36 -11.46 -2.04
CA HIS A 53 12.56 -11.11 -1.27
C HIS A 53 12.35 -11.07 0.25
N PHE A 54 11.13 -10.85 0.73
CA PHE A 54 10.81 -10.70 2.15
C PHE A 54 9.48 -11.42 2.47
N PRO A 55 9.42 -12.76 2.38
CA PRO A 55 8.17 -13.50 2.42
C PRO A 55 7.41 -13.35 3.75
N ASP A 56 8.13 -13.04 4.83
CA ASP A 56 7.55 -12.81 6.16
C ASP A 56 7.07 -11.36 6.37
N ALA A 57 7.31 -10.46 5.42
CA ALA A 57 6.95 -9.06 5.55
C ALA A 57 5.46 -8.82 5.28
N ARG A 58 4.91 -7.79 5.91
CA ARG A 58 3.56 -7.28 5.62
C ARG A 58 3.66 -6.14 4.62
N ALA A 59 2.83 -6.18 3.58
CA ALA A 59 2.67 -5.08 2.65
C ALA A 59 1.68 -4.06 3.21
N LEU A 60 2.17 -2.86 3.56
CA LEU A 60 1.39 -1.78 4.14
C LEU A 60 1.25 -0.61 3.16
N LEU A 61 0.03 -0.24 2.85
CA LEU A 61 -0.27 0.92 2.02
C LEU A 61 -0.95 2.00 2.86
N VAL A 62 -0.29 3.14 3.01
CA VAL A 62 -0.79 4.31 3.74
C VAL A 62 -1.36 5.31 2.75
N LEU A 63 -2.65 5.63 2.89
CA LEU A 63 -3.39 6.48 1.98
C LEU A 63 -3.84 7.76 2.67
N GLY A 64 -3.78 8.90 1.98
CA GLY A 64 -4.53 10.07 2.42
C GLY A 64 -6.04 9.82 2.38
N GLU A 65 -6.79 10.45 3.29
CA GLU A 65 -8.23 10.23 3.45
C GLU A 65 -9.07 10.26 2.15
N PRO A 66 -8.84 11.17 1.18
CA PRO A 66 -9.61 11.17 -0.06
C PRO A 66 -9.47 9.89 -0.90
N LEU A 67 -8.37 9.14 -0.75
CA LEU A 67 -8.11 7.89 -1.47
C LEU A 67 -8.90 6.70 -0.89
N ALA A 68 -9.43 6.81 0.34
CA ALA A 68 -10.28 5.77 0.92
C ALA A 68 -11.52 5.46 0.07
N LYS A 69 -11.97 6.44 -0.74
CA LYS A 69 -13.08 6.30 -1.68
C LYS A 69 -12.85 5.24 -2.75
N LEU A 70 -11.60 4.85 -3.01
CA LEU A 70 -11.26 3.75 -3.92
C LEU A 70 -11.74 2.38 -3.41
N PHE A 71 -12.06 2.27 -2.12
CA PHE A 71 -12.44 1.04 -1.45
C PHE A 71 -13.94 0.97 -1.13
N GLY A 72 -14.77 1.61 -1.96
CA GLY A 72 -16.22 1.54 -1.85
C GLY A 72 -16.75 0.11 -2.07
N ARG A 73 -17.96 -0.17 -1.56
CA ARG A 73 -18.64 -1.46 -1.75
C ARG A 73 -18.78 -1.81 -3.24
N GLY A 74 -18.53 -3.08 -3.57
CA GLY A 74 -18.63 -3.61 -4.94
C GLY A 74 -17.44 -3.25 -5.84
N ALA A 75 -16.45 -2.49 -5.36
CA ALA A 75 -15.21 -2.29 -6.08
C ALA A 75 -14.37 -3.56 -6.07
N TRP A 76 -13.68 -3.85 -7.17
CA TRP A 76 -12.75 -4.98 -7.25
C TRP A 76 -11.47 -4.76 -6.41
N LEU A 77 -11.14 -3.50 -6.13
CA LEU A 77 -9.86 -3.12 -5.52
C LEU A 77 -9.69 -3.62 -4.07
N PRO A 78 -10.66 -3.45 -3.15
CA PRO A 78 -10.62 -4.10 -1.83
C PRO A 78 -10.41 -5.60 -1.90
N ALA A 79 -11.18 -6.29 -2.74
CA ALA A 79 -11.12 -7.75 -2.88
C ALA A 79 -9.73 -8.21 -3.37
N ALA A 80 -9.17 -7.53 -4.39
CA ALA A 80 -7.83 -7.82 -4.87
C ALA A 80 -6.77 -7.55 -3.79
N PHE A 81 -6.87 -6.44 -3.05
CA PHE A 81 -5.89 -6.10 -2.02
C PHE A 81 -5.95 -7.10 -0.86
N ALA A 82 -7.15 -7.50 -0.44
CA ALA A 82 -7.34 -8.52 0.58
C ALA A 82 -6.78 -9.88 0.13
N ALA A 83 -7.05 -10.30 -1.11
CA ALA A 83 -6.54 -11.56 -1.66
C ALA A 83 -5.01 -11.64 -1.72
N HIS A 84 -4.35 -10.50 -1.89
CA HIS A 84 -2.89 -10.40 -1.86
C HIS A 84 -2.31 -10.08 -0.48
N GLY A 85 -3.13 -10.01 0.58
CA GLY A 85 -2.68 -9.73 1.94
C GLY A 85 -2.08 -8.32 2.10
N ILE A 86 -2.59 -7.34 1.36
CA ILE A 86 -2.19 -5.93 1.50
C ILE A 86 -2.98 -5.31 2.65
N THR A 87 -2.28 -4.74 3.63
CA THR A 87 -2.91 -3.94 4.68
C THR A 87 -3.07 -2.51 4.21
N VAL A 88 -4.28 -1.96 4.30
CA VAL A 88 -4.56 -0.57 3.94
C VAL A 88 -4.81 0.25 5.20
N VAL A 89 -4.10 1.36 5.31
CA VAL A 89 -4.25 2.33 6.39
C VAL A 89 -4.57 3.69 5.77
N VAL A 90 -5.47 4.43 6.42
CA VAL A 90 -5.81 5.79 6.03
C VAL A 90 -5.22 6.75 7.07
N ALA A 91 -4.53 7.78 6.60
CA ALA A 91 -4.01 8.88 7.39
C ALA A 91 -4.82 10.16 7.14
N ASP A 92 -5.22 10.84 8.21
CA ASP A 92 -5.81 12.18 8.14
C ASP A 92 -4.72 13.29 8.09
N ASP A 93 -5.16 14.54 7.96
CA ASP A 93 -4.27 15.72 7.89
C ASP A 93 -3.50 15.98 9.20
N GLN A 94 -3.93 15.36 10.30
CA GLN A 94 -3.27 15.38 11.60
C GLN A 94 -2.38 14.14 11.83
N HIS A 95 -2.14 13.35 10.77
CA HIS A 95 -1.36 12.11 10.78
C HIS A 95 -1.91 11.02 11.71
N ARG A 96 -3.19 11.08 12.07
CA ARG A 96 -3.83 9.95 12.75
C ARG A 96 -4.09 8.87 11.72
N ILE A 97 -3.74 7.66 12.09
CA ILE A 97 -3.87 6.49 11.24
C ILE A 97 -5.00 5.59 11.72
N ARG A 98 -5.74 5.03 10.76
CA ARG A 98 -6.73 3.97 11.01
C ARG A 98 -6.61 2.88 9.95
N ALA A 99 -6.69 1.63 10.38
CA ALA A 99 -6.83 0.52 9.45
C ALA A 99 -8.16 0.66 8.69
N LEU A 100 -8.12 0.38 7.38
CA LEU A 100 -9.31 0.27 6.57
C LEU A 100 -9.66 -1.21 6.47
N ASP A 101 -10.86 -1.58 6.90
CA ASP A 101 -11.36 -2.93 6.69
C ASP A 101 -11.71 -3.11 5.21
N ILE A 102 -10.94 -3.96 4.55
CA ILE A 102 -11.09 -4.31 3.13
C ILE A 102 -11.47 -5.78 2.95
N SER A 103 -11.77 -6.46 4.06
CA SER A 103 -12.23 -7.85 4.07
C SER A 103 -13.67 -7.84 3.55
N THR A 104 -13.87 -8.33 2.32
CA THR A 104 -15.20 -8.48 1.69
C THR A 104 -15.91 -9.74 2.15
#